data_AF-A0A959KDV7-F1
#
_entry.id   AF-A0A959KDV7-F1
#
_cell.length_a   1.000
_cell.length_b   1.000
_cell.length_c   1.000
_cell.angle_alpha   90.00
_cell.angle_beta   90.00
_cell.angle_gamma   90.00
#
_symmetry.space_group_name_H-M   'P 1'
#
loop_
_entity.id
_entity.type
_entity.pdbx_description
1 polymer ?
#
loop_
_entity_poly.entity_id
_entity_poly.type
_entity_poly.pdbx_seq_one_letter_code
_entity_poly.pdbx_strand_id
1 'polypeptide(L)'
;MKALCTLFLSCWLGLAAAQPQSIFLIFDGSGSMWQKVENEYKIGIARQVLKDLVGRLPADTRLGLMAYGHRRKDDCSDIEVLAPLGPIDQATLFSRIDALNPTGKTPISASIEQTLALVRKDKQAVSIILISDGLETCSGDPCAL
;
A
#
# COMPACT_ATOMS: atom_id res chain seq x y z
N MET A 1 -29.91 -52.91 34.17
CA MET A 1 -28.58 -52.39 33.84
C MET A 1 -28.76 -51.30 32.78
N LYS A 2 -28.79 -50.03 33.17
CA LYS A 2 -28.96 -48.88 32.25
C LYS A 2 -27.58 -48.33 31.93
N ALA A 3 -27.14 -48.49 30.69
CA ALA A 3 -25.89 -47.92 30.20
C ALA A 3 -26.08 -46.41 29.99
N LEU A 4 -25.40 -45.62 30.81
CA LEU A 4 -25.35 -44.17 30.69
C LEU A 4 -24.25 -43.83 29.67
N CYS A 5 -24.64 -43.48 28.46
CA CYS A 5 -23.73 -43.07 27.40
C CYS A 5 -23.43 -41.57 27.55
N THR A 6 -22.31 -41.25 28.19
CA THR A 6 -21.86 -39.87 28.42
C THR A 6 -21.24 -39.33 27.12
N LEU A 7 -22.00 -38.52 26.39
CA LEU A 7 -21.51 -37.84 25.18
C LEU A 7 -20.58 -36.68 25.60
N PHE A 8 -19.27 -36.88 25.53
CA PHE A 8 -18.30 -35.80 25.64
C PHE A 8 -18.30 -34.99 24.34
N LEU A 9 -19.06 -33.89 24.31
CA LEU A 9 -19.04 -32.92 23.23
C LEU A 9 -17.80 -32.02 23.42
N SER A 10 -16.65 -32.46 22.92
CA SER A 10 -15.47 -31.59 22.81
C SER A 10 -15.73 -30.56 21.73
N CYS A 11 -16.14 -29.36 22.15
CA CYS A 11 -16.19 -28.19 21.28
C CYS A 11 -14.76 -27.76 20.99
N TRP A 12 -14.21 -28.23 19.87
CA TRP A 12 -12.97 -27.69 19.33
C TRP A 12 -13.30 -26.29 18.82
N LEU A 13 -13.11 -25.28 19.68
CA LEU A 13 -13.01 -23.90 19.22
C LEU A 13 -11.77 -23.84 18.31
N GLY A 14 -11.99 -23.93 17.00
CA GLY A 14 -10.96 -23.61 16.03
C GLY A 14 -10.58 -22.15 16.22
N LEU A 15 -9.39 -21.88 16.76
CA LEU A 15 -8.77 -20.57 16.62
C LEU A 15 -8.53 -20.37 15.11
N ALA A 16 -9.38 -19.57 14.47
CA ALA A 16 -9.05 -19.03 13.16
C ALA A 16 -7.84 -18.11 13.34
N ALA A 17 -6.66 -18.57 12.95
CA ALA A 17 -5.48 -17.72 12.89
C ALA A 17 -5.75 -16.58 11.90
N ALA A 18 -5.59 -15.34 12.34
CA ALA A 18 -5.61 -14.19 11.45
C ALA A 18 -4.58 -14.44 10.34
N GLN A 19 -5.04 -14.44 9.08
CA GLN A 19 -4.14 -14.64 7.96
C GLN A 19 -3.19 -13.43 7.86
N PRO A 20 -1.89 -13.65 7.62
CA PRO A 20 -0.94 -12.56 7.42
C PRO A 20 -1.47 -11.59 6.36
N GLN A 21 -1.53 -10.31 6.69
CA GLN A 21 -2.04 -9.29 5.79
C GLN A 21 -0.99 -8.98 4.73
N SER A 22 -1.43 -8.76 3.50
CA SER A 22 -0.56 -8.32 2.41
C SER A 22 -1.09 -7.03 1.85
N ILE A 23 -0.28 -5.98 1.92
CA ILE A 23 -0.66 -4.62 1.52
C ILE A 23 0.35 -4.14 0.48
N PHE A 24 -0.16 -3.54 -0.59
CA PHE A 24 0.67 -2.84 -1.57
C PHE A 24 0.24 -1.38 -1.63
N LEU A 25 1.13 -0.48 -1.24
CA LEU A 25 0.87 0.95 -1.22
C LEU A 25 1.32 1.60 -2.52
N ILE A 26 0.48 2.47 -3.07
CA ILE A 26 0.83 3.34 -4.20
C ILE A 26 0.80 4.77 -3.69
N PHE A 27 1.92 5.47 -3.80
CA PHE A 27 2.11 6.80 -3.26
C PHE A 27 2.24 7.86 -4.36
N ASP A 28 1.42 8.90 -4.26
CA ASP A 28 1.49 10.06 -5.12
C ASP A 28 2.70 10.93 -4.75
N GLY A 29 3.68 10.94 -5.64
CA GLY A 29 4.81 11.86 -5.60
C GLY A 29 4.76 12.86 -6.75
N SER A 30 3.59 13.19 -7.29
CA SER A 30 3.46 14.15 -8.38
C SER A 30 3.64 15.60 -7.90
N GLY A 31 3.86 16.53 -8.84
CA GLY A 31 4.11 17.93 -8.51
C GLY A 31 3.00 18.62 -7.69
N SER A 32 1.75 18.15 -7.73
CA SER A 32 0.63 18.70 -6.94
C SER A 32 0.85 18.53 -5.43
N MET A 33 1.66 17.56 -5.00
CA MET A 33 1.96 17.32 -3.60
C MET A 33 2.78 18.45 -2.93
N TRP A 34 3.31 19.39 -3.72
CA TRP A 34 3.88 20.66 -3.22
C TRP A 34 2.84 21.74 -2.92
N GLN A 35 1.57 21.49 -3.19
CA GLN A 35 0.51 22.37 -2.74
C GLN A 35 0.34 22.24 -1.22
N LYS A 36 -0.22 23.29 -0.62
CA LYS A 36 -0.52 23.30 0.81
C LYS A 36 -1.98 22.94 1.06
N VAL A 37 -2.21 22.26 2.18
CA VAL A 37 -3.51 22.19 2.84
C VAL A 37 -3.33 22.95 4.15
N GLU A 38 -4.13 24.00 4.34
CA GLU A 38 -3.90 25.01 5.38
C GLU A 38 -2.47 25.58 5.30
N ASN A 39 -1.61 25.28 6.27
CA ASN A 39 -0.23 25.78 6.34
C ASN A 39 0.84 24.71 6.07
N GLU A 40 0.45 23.47 5.79
CA GLU A 40 1.35 22.33 5.62
C GLU A 40 1.36 21.84 4.17
N TYR A 41 2.52 21.41 3.69
CA TYR A 41 2.64 20.79 2.37
C TYR A 41 2.01 19.39 2.37
N LYS A 42 1.22 19.07 1.33
CA LYS A 42 0.57 17.76 1.19
C LYS A 42 1.55 16.59 1.29
N ILE A 43 2.76 16.73 0.71
CA ILE A 43 3.82 15.73 0.83
C ILE A 43 4.25 15.49 2.28
N GLY A 44 4.29 16.52 3.12
CA GLY A 44 4.63 16.38 4.54
C GLY A 44 3.57 15.54 5.27
N ILE A 45 2.30 15.91 5.09
CA ILE A 45 1.16 15.20 5.67
C ILE A 45 1.13 13.74 5.19
N ALA A 46 1.29 13.51 3.88
CA ALA A 46 1.23 12.18 3.30
C ALA A 46 2.37 11.26 3.78
N ARG A 47 3.60 11.79 3.93
CA ARG A 47 4.71 11.03 4.54
C ARG A 47 4.40 10.66 5.98
N GLN A 48 3.84 11.59 6.77
CA GLN A 48 3.48 11.34 8.16
C GLN A 48 2.40 10.25 8.27
N VAL A 49 1.31 10.37 7.50
CA VAL A 49 0.24 9.36 7.44
C VAL A 49 0.78 7.99 7.05
N LEU A 50 1.68 7.93 6.06
CA LEU A 50 2.27 6.68 5.62
C LEU A 50 3.15 6.04 6.71
N LYS A 51 3.98 6.83 7.40
CA LYS A 51 4.79 6.34 8.53
C LYS A 51 3.93 5.86 9.69
N ASP A 52 2.87 6.59 10.02
CA ASP A 52 1.93 6.22 11.09
C ASP A 52 1.16 4.95 10.74
N LEU A 53 0.76 4.77 9.48
CA LEU A 53 0.14 3.54 9.00
C LEU A 53 1.10 2.36 9.21
N VAL A 54 2.33 2.47 8.68
CA VAL A 54 3.34 1.40 8.77
C VAL A 54 3.69 1.06 10.22
N GLY A 55 3.82 2.07 11.10
CA GLY A 55 4.11 1.85 12.52
C GLY A 55 3.00 1.13 13.28
N ARG A 56 1.79 1.07 12.73
CA ARG A 56 0.62 0.40 13.33
C ARG A 56 0.31 -0.96 12.70
N LEU A 57 1.01 -1.35 11.63
CA LEU A 57 0.79 -2.64 11.00
C LEU A 57 1.26 -3.79 11.91
N PRO A 58 0.53 -4.92 11.97
CA PRO A 58 1.00 -6.15 12.60
C PRO A 58 2.37 -6.58 12.05
N ALA A 59 3.22 -7.16 12.92
CA ALA A 59 4.60 -7.54 12.56
C ALA A 59 4.69 -8.59 11.45
N ASP A 60 3.64 -9.39 11.24
CA ASP A 60 3.54 -10.41 10.20
C ASP A 60 2.96 -9.86 8.88
N THR A 61 2.67 -8.55 8.81
CA THR A 61 2.20 -7.90 7.58
C THR A 61 3.29 -7.88 6.53
N ARG A 62 2.95 -8.29 5.30
CA ARG A 62 3.78 -8.07 4.12
C ARG A 62 3.40 -6.76 3.47
N LEU A 63 4.39 -5.93 3.16
CA LEU A 63 4.19 -4.60 2.61
C LEU A 63 5.01 -4.42 1.34
N GLY A 64 4.37 -3.92 0.29
CA GLY A 64 5.02 -3.34 -0.89
C GLY A 64 4.76 -1.84 -0.94
N LEU A 65 5.68 -1.10 -1.56
CA LEU A 65 5.55 0.34 -1.78
C LEU A 65 5.98 0.69 -3.20
N MET A 66 5.11 1.38 -3.91
CA MET A 66 5.37 2.05 -5.17
C MET A 66 5.10 3.54 -5.03
N ALA A 67 5.83 4.35 -5.78
CA ALA A 67 5.54 5.76 -5.94
C ALA A 67 5.55 6.15 -7.42
N TYR A 68 4.77 7.17 -7.78
CA TYR A 68 4.83 7.76 -9.12
C TYR A 68 5.16 9.25 -9.06
N GLY A 69 5.63 9.80 -10.18
CA GLY A 69 5.83 11.22 -10.40
C GLY A 69 6.94 11.87 -9.55
N HIS A 70 7.73 11.11 -8.79
CA HIS A 70 8.66 11.68 -7.81
C HIS A 70 10.09 11.91 -8.34
N ARG A 71 10.36 11.69 -9.63
CA ARG A 71 11.72 11.80 -10.20
C ARG A 71 11.79 12.60 -11.48
N ARG A 72 10.79 12.47 -12.35
CA ARG A 72 10.86 12.97 -13.74
C ARG A 72 9.68 13.87 -14.06
N LYS A 73 10.00 15.07 -14.54
CA LYS A 73 8.99 16.05 -14.96
C LYS A 73 8.36 15.60 -16.27
N ASP A 74 7.04 15.79 -16.37
CA ASP A 74 6.22 15.54 -17.58
C ASP A 74 6.24 14.09 -18.13
N ASP A 75 6.71 13.12 -17.34
CA ASP A 75 6.87 11.72 -17.74
C ASP A 75 5.83 10.80 -17.07
N CYS A 76 4.92 10.24 -17.88
CA CYS A 76 3.88 9.31 -17.44
C CYS A 76 4.40 7.89 -17.15
N SER A 77 5.65 7.59 -17.48
CA SER A 77 6.32 6.34 -17.13
C SER A 77 7.05 6.42 -15.78
N ASP A 78 7.02 7.57 -15.10
CA ASP A 78 7.68 7.75 -13.81
C ASP A 78 6.95 7.04 -12.68
N ILE A 79 7.16 5.73 -12.63
CA ILE A 79 6.66 4.81 -11.62
C ILE A 79 7.85 4.03 -11.08
N GLU A 80 7.97 3.92 -9.76
CA GLU A 80 9.05 3.22 -9.07
C GLU A 80 8.49 2.29 -8.01
N VAL A 81 8.94 1.03 -8.02
CA VAL A 81 8.77 0.13 -6.88
C VAL A 81 9.87 0.43 -5.87
N LEU A 82 9.54 1.16 -4.80
CA LEU A 82 10.46 1.51 -3.73
C LEU A 82 10.77 0.33 -2.82
N ALA A 83 9.78 -0.53 -2.58
CA ALA A 83 9.92 -1.76 -1.83
C ALA A 83 9.06 -2.86 -2.47
N PRO A 84 9.64 -4.03 -2.80
CA PRO A 84 8.84 -5.17 -3.24
C PRO A 84 7.96 -5.69 -2.10
N LEU A 85 6.86 -6.37 -2.44
CA LEU A 85 5.97 -6.98 -1.44
C LEU A 85 6.75 -8.01 -0.61
N GLY A 86 6.88 -7.78 0.69
CA GLY A 86 7.63 -8.66 1.58
C GLY A 86 7.63 -8.20 3.03
N PRO A 87 8.48 -8.80 3.89
CA PRO A 87 8.62 -8.36 5.28
C PRO A 87 9.01 -6.87 5.37
N ILE A 88 8.53 -6.20 6.41
CA ILE A 88 8.75 -4.77 6.61
C ILE A 88 10.11 -4.52 7.27
N ASP A 89 11.01 -3.85 6.54
CA ASP A 89 12.14 -3.11 7.14
C ASP A 89 11.70 -1.64 7.28
N GLN A 90 11.23 -1.28 8.47
CA GLN A 90 10.67 0.06 8.72
C GLN A 90 11.70 1.16 8.50
N ALA A 91 12.95 0.96 8.93
CA ALA A 91 13.99 1.98 8.83
C ALA A 91 14.33 2.28 7.36
N THR A 92 14.52 1.23 6.56
CA THR A 92 14.76 1.37 5.13
C THR A 92 13.55 1.98 4.43
N LEU A 93 12.33 1.57 4.78
CA LEU A 93 11.11 2.09 4.16
C LEU A 93 10.92 3.58 4.47
N PHE A 94 11.12 4.00 5.72
CA PHE A 94 10.98 5.40 6.14
C PHE A 94 12.00 6.30 5.44
N SER A 95 13.24 5.83 5.30
CA SER A 95 14.26 6.54 4.52
C SER A 95 13.85 6.75 3.05
N ARG A 96 13.27 5.73 2.41
CA ARG A 96 12.74 5.84 1.03
C ARG A 96 11.58 6.82 0.93
N ILE A 97 10.67 6.82 1.90
CA ILE A 97 9.54 7.74 1.96
C ILE A 97 10.03 9.19 2.12
N ASP A 98 11.04 9.42 2.96
CA ASP A 98 11.62 10.74 3.17
C ASP A 98 12.34 11.26 1.92
N ALA A 99 12.94 10.36 1.13
CA ALA A 99 13.65 10.71 -0.11
C ALA A 99 12.72 11.08 -1.29
N LEU A 100 11.42 10.82 -1.19
CA LEU A 100 10.46 11.15 -2.27
C LEU A 100 10.42 12.65 -2.55
N ASN A 101 10.70 13.09 -3.77
CA ASN A 101 10.69 14.51 -4.11
C ASN A 101 9.63 14.81 -5.17
N PRO A 102 8.50 15.45 -4.82
CA PRO A 102 7.43 15.59 -5.80
C PRO A 102 7.84 16.39 -7.05
N THR A 103 7.59 15.85 -8.25
CA THR A 103 8.19 16.40 -9.49
C THR A 103 7.28 16.41 -10.73
N GLY A 104 6.59 15.30 -10.99
CA GLY A 104 6.06 14.91 -12.29
C GLY A 104 4.55 14.78 -12.33
N LYS A 105 4.07 13.92 -13.23
CA LYS A 105 2.65 13.66 -13.50
C LYS A 105 2.06 12.58 -12.57
N THR A 106 0.76 12.32 -12.72
CA THR A 106 -0.05 11.40 -11.90
C THR A 106 -0.54 10.19 -12.72
N PRO A 107 0.33 9.24 -13.12
CA PRO A 107 -0.07 8.04 -13.88
C PRO A 107 -0.75 6.99 -12.99
N ILE A 108 -1.93 7.33 -12.45
CA ILE A 108 -2.68 6.51 -11.48
C ILE A 108 -3.03 5.16 -12.09
N SER A 109 -3.69 5.13 -13.26
CA SER A 109 -4.10 3.88 -13.90
C SER A 109 -2.91 2.95 -14.15
N ALA A 110 -1.83 3.47 -14.72
CA ALA A 110 -0.63 2.68 -15.00
C ALA A 110 0.04 2.14 -13.72
N SER A 111 0.04 2.92 -12.64
CA SER A 111 0.57 2.47 -11.35
C SER A 111 -0.25 1.33 -10.72
N ILE A 112 -1.58 1.38 -10.86
CA ILE A 112 -2.49 0.30 -10.42
C ILE A 112 -2.26 -0.95 -11.28
N GLU A 113 -2.20 -0.83 -12.59
CA GLU A 113 -1.95 -1.95 -13.51
C GLU A 113 -0.60 -2.63 -13.22
N GLN A 114 0.46 -1.84 -13.02
CA GLN A 114 1.78 -2.37 -12.68
C GLN A 114 1.75 -3.08 -11.32
N THR A 115 1.05 -2.52 -10.34
CA THR A 115 0.87 -3.17 -9.03
C THR A 115 0.13 -4.50 -9.17
N LEU A 116 -0.97 -4.53 -9.94
CA LEU A 116 -1.70 -5.77 -10.24
C LEU A 116 -0.77 -6.81 -10.88
N ALA A 117 0.06 -6.41 -11.85
CA ALA A 117 1.01 -7.31 -12.49
C ALA A 117 2.04 -7.91 -11.49
N LEU A 118 2.49 -7.12 -10.51
CA LEU A 118 3.43 -7.57 -9.47
C LEU A 118 2.80 -8.58 -8.50
N VAL A 119 1.55 -8.36 -8.12
CA VAL A 119 0.89 -9.13 -7.04
C VAL A 119 0.03 -10.30 -7.55
N ARG A 120 -0.26 -10.38 -8.86
CA ARG A 120 -1.10 -11.42 -9.48
C ARG A 120 -0.70 -12.86 -9.17
N LYS A 121 0.59 -13.11 -8.89
CA LYS A 121 1.13 -14.46 -8.59
C LYS A 121 1.16 -14.77 -7.09
N ASP A 122 0.79 -13.81 -6.25
CA ASP A 122 0.77 -14.01 -4.81
C ASP A 122 -0.34 -15.01 -4.43
N LYS A 123 -0.06 -15.85 -3.43
CA LYS A 123 -1.01 -16.86 -2.94
C LYS A 123 -2.01 -16.29 -1.94
N GLN A 124 -1.70 -15.14 -1.35
CA GLN A 124 -2.55 -14.43 -0.42
C GLN A 124 -3.21 -13.24 -1.12
N ALA A 125 -4.41 -12.88 -0.68
CA ALA A 125 -5.05 -11.66 -1.12
C ALA A 125 -4.17 -10.45 -0.75
N VAL A 126 -3.96 -9.55 -1.72
CA VAL A 126 -3.20 -8.31 -1.52
C VAL A 126 -4.16 -7.12 -1.61
N SER A 127 -4.22 -6.33 -0.55
CA SER A 127 -4.95 -5.06 -0.54
C SER A 127 -4.07 -3.97 -1.17
N ILE A 128 -4.56 -3.35 -2.24
CA ILE A 128 -3.88 -2.20 -2.87
C ILE A 128 -4.48 -0.92 -2.29
N ILE A 129 -3.63 -0.04 -1.75
CA ILE A 129 -4.05 1.24 -1.17
C ILE A 129 -3.35 2.36 -1.92
N LEU A 130 -4.12 3.21 -2.58
CA LEU A 130 -3.64 4.41 -3.26
C LEU A 130 -3.72 5.62 -2.32
N ILE A 131 -2.61 6.32 -2.17
CA ILE A 131 -2.50 7.60 -1.45
C ILE A 131 -2.27 8.67 -2.52
N SER A 132 -3.31 9.42 -2.89
CA SER A 132 -3.24 10.47 -3.93
C SER A 132 -4.01 11.72 -3.54
N ASP A 133 -3.57 12.87 -4.06
CA ASP A 133 -4.16 14.18 -3.84
C ASP A 133 -4.94 14.74 -5.04
N GLY A 134 -5.10 13.97 -6.12
CA GLY A 134 -5.57 14.55 -7.36
C GLY A 134 -6.06 13.59 -8.44
N LEU A 135 -6.21 14.18 -9.62
CA LEU A 135 -6.74 13.54 -10.81
C LEU A 135 -5.61 12.89 -11.61
N GLU A 136 -5.99 11.89 -12.40
CA GLU A 136 -5.16 11.31 -13.44
C GLU A 136 -4.74 12.38 -14.47
N THR A 137 -3.44 12.45 -14.80
CA THR A 137 -2.89 13.43 -15.78
C THR A 137 -2.14 12.77 -16.94
N CYS A 138 -2.24 11.44 -17.05
CA CYS A 138 -1.61 10.63 -18.09
C CYS A 138 -2.61 9.89 -18.97
N SER A 139 -3.82 10.45 -19.11
CA SER A 139 -4.88 9.97 -20.00
C SER A 139 -5.43 8.57 -19.68
N GLY A 140 -5.15 8.05 -18.48
CA GLY A 140 -5.81 6.86 -17.95
C GLY A 140 -7.23 7.12 -17.45
N ASP A 141 -7.94 6.05 -17.11
CA ASP A 141 -9.18 6.11 -16.33
C ASP A 141 -9.12 5.04 -15.22
N PRO A 142 -8.82 5.42 -13.96
CA PRO A 142 -8.73 4.46 -12.87
C PRO A 142 -10.08 3.84 -12.50
N CYS A 143 -11.21 4.46 -12.88
CA CYS A 143 -12.55 3.94 -12.64
C CYS A 143 -12.98 2.90 -13.69
N ALA A 144 -12.29 2.82 -14.83
CA ALA A 144 -12.57 1.85 -15.89
C ALA A 144 -11.67 0.61 -15.86
N LEU A 145 -10.80 0.49 -14.84
CA LEU A 145 -9.92 -0.66 -14.60
C LEU A 145 -10.66 -1.90 -14.06
#